data_AF-A0A2W6NNU7-F1
#
_entry.id   AF-A0A2W6NNU7-F1
#
_cell.length_a   1.000
_cell.length_b   1.000
_cell.length_c   1.000
_cell.angle_alpha   90.00
_cell.angle_beta   90.00
_cell.angle_gamma   90.00
#
_symmetry.space_group_name_H-M   'P 1'
#
loop_
_entity.id
_entity.type
_entity.pdbx_description
1 polymer ?
#
loop_
_entity_poly.entity_id
_entity_poly.type
_entity_poly.pdbx_seq_one_letter_code
_entity_poly.pdbx_strand_id
1 'polypeptide(L)'
;MDYNCRIVCSIPVRGLVDKHEYEIKIGDILHVQSQSIDKAKWFVYIPSIGRYDYIEKYHFEFVIDKYLIYPRFFGDFQLPVISENIHSYTCIPPSGCATWVSKGDATIEEYSETQRVNCDEIRFR
;
A
#
# COMPACT_ATOMS: atom_id res chain seq x y z
N MET A 1 -5.05 -6.61 -10.37
CA MET A 1 -3.71 -6.74 -9.79
C MET A 1 -3.87 -6.55 -8.31
N ASP A 2 -3.54 -7.59 -7.55
CA ASP A 2 -3.76 -7.60 -6.11
C ASP A 2 -2.47 -7.16 -5.44
N TYR A 3 -2.50 -5.94 -4.92
CA TYR A 3 -1.35 -5.37 -4.25
C TYR A 3 -1.35 -5.71 -2.76
N ASN A 4 -2.45 -6.21 -2.17
CA ASN A 4 -2.52 -6.57 -0.75
C ASN A 4 -1.67 -5.65 0.16
N CYS A 5 -1.84 -4.33 -0.02
CA CYS A 5 -1.01 -3.35 0.67
C CYS A 5 -1.56 -3.13 2.07
N ARG A 6 -0.66 -3.03 3.05
CA ARG A 6 -1.03 -2.61 4.40
C ARG A 6 -0.95 -1.09 4.51
N ILE A 7 -2.07 -0.48 4.88
CA ILE A 7 -2.23 0.97 4.97
C ILE A 7 -2.74 1.36 6.35
N VAL A 8 -2.42 2.56 6.80
CA VAL A 8 -2.93 3.15 8.04
C VAL A 8 -3.73 4.40 7.71
N CYS A 9 -4.87 4.57 8.36
CA CYS A 9 -5.67 5.79 8.25
C CYS A 9 -4.96 6.95 8.95
N SER A 10 -4.67 8.01 8.20
CA SER A 10 -4.10 9.27 8.70
C SER A 10 -5.15 10.39 8.78
N ILE A 11 -6.23 10.28 8.00
CA ILE A 11 -7.36 11.21 8.01
C ILE A 11 -8.65 10.39 8.11
N PRO A 12 -9.51 10.64 9.11
CA PRO A 12 -10.69 9.80 9.37
C PRO A 12 -11.64 9.78 8.17
N VAL A 13 -12.28 8.64 7.97
CA VAL A 13 -13.23 8.41 6.87
C VAL A 13 -14.57 8.01 7.45
N ARG A 14 -15.65 8.58 6.90
CA ARG A 14 -17.01 8.12 7.15
C ARG A 14 -17.66 7.81 5.82
N GLY A 15 -18.38 6.71 5.75
CA GLY A 15 -19.04 6.27 4.53
C GLY A 15 -20.27 5.43 4.80
N LEU A 16 -20.95 5.07 3.70
CA LEU A 16 -22.17 4.28 3.71
C LEU A 16 -22.10 3.27 2.55
N VAL A 17 -22.07 1.99 2.87
CA VAL A 17 -22.11 0.90 1.87
C VAL A 17 -23.27 -0.02 2.18
N ASP A 18 -24.13 -0.28 1.20
CA ASP A 18 -25.29 -1.18 1.33
C ASP A 18 -26.14 -0.88 2.59
N LYS A 19 -26.39 0.40 2.85
CA LYS A 19 -27.13 0.89 4.04
C LYS A 19 -26.45 0.68 5.39
N HIS A 20 -25.15 0.32 5.41
CA HIS A 20 -24.35 0.22 6.62
C HIS A 20 -23.40 1.41 6.69
N GLU A 21 -23.57 2.25 7.72
CA GLU A 21 -22.63 3.33 8.02
C GLU A 21 -21.36 2.75 8.63
N TYR A 22 -20.22 3.36 8.32
CA TYR A 22 -18.94 3.00 8.91
C TYR A 22 -18.09 4.23 9.18
N GLU A 23 -17.16 4.08 10.12
CA GLU A 23 -16.10 5.05 10.41
C GLU A 23 -14.77 4.32 10.44
N ILE A 24 -13.76 4.88 9.78
CA ILE A 24 -12.35 4.50 9.90
C ILE A 24 -11.68 5.61 10.68
N LYS A 25 -11.03 5.25 11.78
CA LYS A 25 -10.36 6.18 12.69
C LYS A 25 -8.88 6.28 12.37
N ILE A 26 -8.29 7.41 12.74
CA ILE A 26 -6.84 7.59 12.65
C ILE A 26 -6.14 6.47 13.41
N GLY A 27 -5.16 5.83 12.77
CA GLY A 27 -4.41 4.71 13.33
C GLY A 27 -4.99 3.33 13.00
N ASP A 28 -6.21 3.24 12.45
CA ASP A 28 -6.74 1.95 11.98
C ASP A 28 -5.89 1.43 10.82
N ILE A 29 -5.46 0.17 10.93
CA ILE A 29 -4.69 -0.53 9.90
C ILE A 29 -5.64 -1.36 9.04
N LEU A 30 -5.54 -1.20 7.73
CA LEU A 30 -6.41 -1.80 6.74
C LEU A 30 -5.59 -2.42 5.60
N HIS A 31 -6.27 -3.23 4.79
CA HIS A 31 -5.69 -3.87 3.61
C HIS A 31 -6.38 -3.39 2.33
N VAL A 32 -5.56 -3.01 1.35
CA VAL A 32 -6.02 -2.70 0.00
C VAL A 32 -6.06 -4.00 -0.79
N GLN A 33 -7.22 -4.35 -1.34
CA GLN A 33 -7.35 -5.57 -2.13
C GLN A 33 -6.73 -5.37 -3.53
N SER A 34 -7.13 -4.32 -4.23
CA SER A 34 -6.70 -4.06 -5.60
C SER A 34 -6.61 -2.57 -5.91
N GLN A 35 -5.90 -2.24 -6.99
CA GLN A 35 -6.06 -0.93 -7.61
C GLN A 35 -7.50 -0.74 -8.08
N SER A 36 -8.02 0.47 -7.88
CA SER A 36 -9.27 0.92 -8.47
C SER A 36 -9.04 1.38 -9.92
N ILE A 37 -10.11 1.35 -10.73
CA ILE A 37 -10.14 2.02 -12.05
C ILE A 37 -9.86 3.52 -11.87
N ASP A 38 -10.37 4.09 -10.78
CA ASP A 38 -10.04 5.45 -10.36
C ASP A 38 -8.70 5.45 -9.63
N LYS A 39 -7.68 6.03 -10.27
CA LYS A 39 -6.32 6.07 -9.74
C LYS A 39 -6.18 6.92 -8.47
N ALA A 40 -7.17 7.73 -8.12
CA ALA A 40 -7.21 8.49 -6.87
C ALA A 40 -7.78 7.69 -5.69
N LYS A 41 -8.35 6.49 -5.94
CA LYS A 41 -9.06 5.70 -4.92
C LYS A 41 -8.42 4.34 -4.66
N TRP A 42 -8.60 3.86 -3.44
CA TRP A 42 -8.34 2.49 -3.04
C TRP A 42 -9.63 1.70 -2.89
N PHE A 43 -9.60 0.42 -3.28
CA PHE A 43 -10.63 -0.53 -2.93
C PHE A 43 -10.23 -1.23 -1.61
N VAL A 44 -10.87 -0.82 -0.52
CA VAL A 44 -10.47 -1.15 0.85
C VAL A 44 -11.53 -2.03 1.50
N TYR A 45 -11.09 -3.09 2.17
CA TYR A 45 -11.99 -3.89 3.02
C TYR A 45 -12.23 -3.17 4.34
N ILE A 46 -13.49 -3.00 4.72
CA ILE A 46 -13.93 -2.36 5.96
C ILE A 46 -14.41 -3.45 6.94
N PRO A 47 -13.58 -3.86 7.92
CA PRO A 47 -13.89 -4.99 8.78
C PRO A 47 -15.15 -4.80 9.64
N SER A 48 -15.45 -3.56 10.04
CA SER A 48 -16.59 -3.23 10.91
C SER A 48 -17.96 -3.52 10.27
N ILE A 49 -18.04 -3.51 8.94
CA ILE A 49 -19.27 -3.82 8.19
C ILE A 49 -19.10 -5.04 7.28
N GLY A 50 -17.91 -5.63 7.21
CA GLY A 50 -17.60 -6.80 6.38
C GLY A 50 -17.75 -6.57 4.88
N ARG A 51 -17.59 -5.33 4.42
CA ARG A 51 -17.79 -4.91 3.01
C ARG A 51 -16.58 -4.15 2.49
N TYR A 52 -16.56 -3.89 1.19
CA TYR A 52 -15.54 -3.08 0.55
C TYR A 52 -16.10 -1.72 0.13
N ASP A 53 -15.24 -0.71 0.11
CA ASP A 53 -15.56 0.63 -0.41
C ASP A 53 -14.39 1.22 -1.23
N TYR A 54 -14.71 2.20 -2.06
CA TYR A 54 -13.75 3.00 -2.80
C TYR A 54 -13.47 4.32 -2.07
N ILE A 55 -12.28 4.45 -1.48
CA ILE A 55 -11.92 5.59 -0.62
C ILE A 55 -10.72 6.33 -1.21
N GLU A 56 -10.71 7.66 -1.14
CA GLU A 56 -9.59 8.47 -1.66
C GLU A 56 -8.26 8.11 -0.98
N LYS A 57 -7.20 8.02 -1.77
CA LYS A 57 -5.87 7.56 -1.32
C LYS A 57 -5.25 8.45 -0.25
N TYR A 58 -5.49 9.77 -0.32
CA TYR A 58 -4.89 10.74 0.60
C TYR A 58 -5.32 10.55 2.06
N HIS A 59 -6.35 9.75 2.34
CA HIS A 59 -6.72 9.37 3.72
C HIS A 59 -5.76 8.38 4.37
N PHE A 60 -4.84 7.81 3.60
CA PHE A 60 -4.04 6.68 4.02
C PHE A 60 -2.54 6.88 3.76
N GLU A 61 -1.75 6.22 4.60
CA GLU A 61 -0.31 6.06 4.44
C GLU A 61 0.01 4.56 4.34
N PHE A 62 0.97 4.17 3.51
CA PHE A 62 1.52 2.82 3.53
C PHE A 62 2.24 2.56 4.84
N VAL A 63 2.09 1.35 5.36
CA VAL A 63 2.79 0.89 6.57
C VAL A 63 3.90 -0.08 6.15
N ILE A 64 5.13 0.42 6.09
CA ILE A 64 6.24 -0.27 5.44
C ILE A 64 7.28 -0.73 6.48
N ASP A 65 7.46 -2.04 6.59
CA ASP A 65 8.45 -2.63 7.51
C ASP A 65 9.70 -3.14 6.78
N LYS A 66 9.65 -3.23 5.46
CA LYS A 66 10.69 -3.88 4.65
C LYS A 66 11.16 -2.99 3.52
N TYR A 67 12.41 -3.18 3.13
CA TYR A 67 12.94 -2.68 1.87
C TYR A 67 13.70 -3.77 1.15
N LEU A 68 13.81 -3.63 -0.16
CA LEU A 68 14.67 -4.47 -0.97
C LEU A 68 15.80 -3.66 -1.58
N ILE A 69 16.90 -4.34 -1.89
CA ILE A 69 17.99 -3.79 -2.71
C ILE A 69 17.96 -4.53 -4.03
N TYR A 70 17.93 -3.78 -5.14
CA TYR A 70 17.94 -4.34 -6.49
C TYR A 70 19.10 -3.80 -7.33
N PRO A 71 20.32 -4.34 -7.15
CA PRO A 71 21.55 -3.76 -7.70
C PRO A 71 21.53 -3.56 -9.21
N ARG A 72 20.88 -4.49 -9.93
CA ARG A 72 20.85 -4.50 -11.39
C ARG A 72 20.24 -3.24 -12.02
N PHE A 73 19.23 -2.65 -11.39
CA PHE A 73 18.51 -1.50 -11.94
C PHE A 73 18.53 -0.27 -11.04
N PHE A 74 18.66 -0.47 -9.73
CA PHE A 74 18.58 0.58 -8.73
C PHE A 74 19.81 0.61 -7.82
N GLY A 75 20.89 -0.10 -8.13
CA GLY A 75 22.11 -0.10 -7.31
C GLY A 75 21.80 -0.44 -5.85
N ASP A 76 22.42 0.30 -4.93
CA ASP A 76 22.30 0.10 -3.48
C ASP A 76 21.14 0.90 -2.85
N PHE A 77 20.20 1.42 -3.66
CA PHE A 77 19.04 2.11 -3.11
C PHE A 77 18.14 1.14 -2.35
N GLN A 78 17.74 1.56 -1.15
CA GLN A 78 16.71 0.88 -0.37
C GLN A 78 15.34 1.20 -0.99
N LEU A 79 14.67 0.19 -1.53
CA LEU A 79 13.37 0.34 -2.17
C LEU A 79 12.28 -0.13 -1.20
N PRO A 80 11.46 0.77 -0.63
CA PRO A 80 10.41 0.41 0.32
C PRO A 80 9.43 -0.59 -0.28
N VAL A 81 9.17 -1.70 0.41
CA VAL A 81 8.27 -2.78 -0.05
C VAL A 81 6.87 -2.54 0.49
N ILE A 82 5.92 -2.32 -0.42
CA ILE A 82 4.51 -2.04 -0.11
C ILE A 82 3.60 -3.27 -0.26
N SER A 83 4.10 -4.33 -0.89
CA SER A 83 3.37 -5.56 -1.15
C SER A 83 4.32 -6.72 -1.36
N GLU A 84 3.90 -7.90 -0.93
CA GLU A 84 4.60 -9.15 -1.17
C GLU A 84 3.63 -10.21 -1.71
N ASN A 85 3.99 -10.81 -2.84
CA ASN A 85 3.31 -11.97 -3.42
C ASN A 85 4.25 -13.19 -3.39
N ILE A 86 3.79 -14.34 -3.88
CA ILE A 86 4.58 -15.60 -3.85
C ILE A 86 5.90 -15.45 -4.61
N HIS A 87 5.91 -14.75 -5.75
CA HIS A 87 7.07 -14.66 -6.65
C HIS A 87 7.73 -13.28 -6.72
N SER A 88 7.09 -12.24 -6.22
CA SER A 88 7.55 -10.86 -6.39
C SER A 88 7.27 -9.98 -5.19
N TYR A 89 8.05 -8.91 -5.08
CA TYR A 89 7.76 -7.75 -4.25
C TYR A 89 7.22 -6.62 -5.11
N THR A 90 6.30 -5.82 -4.57
CA THR A 90 6.04 -4.46 -5.11
C THR A 90 6.77 -3.46 -4.24
N CYS A 91 7.61 -2.63 -4.85
CA CYS A 91 8.39 -1.63 -4.15
C CYS A 91 8.24 -0.24 -4.76
N ILE A 92 8.62 0.78 -3.99
CA ILE A 92 8.64 2.19 -4.41
C ILE A 92 10.07 2.57 -4.83
N PRO A 93 10.37 2.69 -6.14
CA PRO A 93 11.64 3.24 -6.59
C PRO A 93 11.69 4.77 -6.42
N PRO A 94 12.87 5.40 -6.54
CA PRO A 94 13.03 6.85 -6.46
C PRO A 94 12.17 7.66 -7.44
N SER A 95 11.65 7.03 -8.50
CA SER A 95 10.72 7.66 -9.44
C SER A 95 9.30 7.87 -8.88
N GLY A 96 8.98 7.30 -7.71
CA GLY A 96 7.64 7.32 -7.11
C GLY A 96 6.61 6.42 -7.83
N CYS A 97 7.03 5.69 -8.85
CA CYS A 97 6.19 4.77 -9.60
C CYS A 97 6.42 3.33 -9.14
N ALA A 98 5.47 2.77 -8.40
CA ALA A 98 5.55 1.40 -7.89
C ALA A 98 5.88 0.40 -9.02
N THR A 99 6.78 -0.53 -8.71
CA THR A 99 7.25 -1.54 -9.66
C THR A 99 7.34 -2.90 -9.00
N TRP A 100 7.35 -3.95 -9.82
CA TRP A 100 7.56 -5.31 -9.37
C TRP A 100 9.01 -5.73 -9.51
N VAL A 101 9.49 -6.48 -8.52
CA VAL A 101 10.81 -7.08 -8.50
C VAL A 101 10.66 -8.55 -8.16
N SER A 102 11.26 -9.42 -8.97
CA SER A 102 11.28 -10.86 -8.70
C SER A 102 12.07 -11.13 -7.42
N LYS A 103 11.59 -12.04 -6.56
CA LYS A 103 12.30 -12.38 -5.30
C LYS A 103 13.70 -12.95 -5.54
N GLY A 104 13.94 -13.56 -6.70
CA GLY A 104 15.26 -14.10 -7.05
C GLY A 104 16.29 -13.04 -7.47
N ASP A 105 15.84 -11.81 -7.73
CA ASP A 105 16.67 -10.73 -8.29
C ASP A 105 17.08 -9.67 -7.27
N ALA A 106 16.58 -9.76 -6.03
CA ALA A 106 16.78 -8.76 -4.99
C ALA A 106 17.01 -9.38 -3.61
N THR A 107 17.71 -8.65 -2.76
CA THR A 107 17.82 -8.94 -1.34
C THR A 107 16.77 -8.16 -0.57
N ILE A 108 16.26 -8.73 0.52
CA ILE A 108 15.20 -8.15 1.36
C ILE A 108 15.74 -7.95 2.77
N GLU A 109 15.44 -6.80 3.36
CA GLU A 109 15.79 -6.45 4.73
C GLU A 109 14.59 -5.77 5.42
N GLU A 110 14.61 -5.75 6.75
CA GLU A 110 13.61 -5.09 7.58
C GLU A 110 14.16 -3.76 8.10
N TYR A 111 13.30 -2.74 8.11
CA TYR A 111 13.61 -1.50 8.79
C TYR A 111 13.60 -1.71 10.31
N SER A 112 14.43 -0.96 11.04
CA SER A 112 14.40 -0.95 12.50
C SER A 112 13.10 -0.36 13.07
N GLU A 113 12.45 0.50 12.29
CA GLU A 113 11.18 1.14 12.64
C GLU A 113 10.27 1.16 11.41
N THR A 114 8.97 1.01 11.62
CA THR A 114 7.97 1.09 10.55
C THR A 114 7.98 2.47 9.89
N GLN A 115 8.17 2.48 8.57
CA GLN A 115 8.13 3.67 7.75
C GLN A 115 6.70 3.97 7.28
N ARG A 116 6.39 5.24 7.06
CA ARG A 116 5.10 5.70 6.51
C ARG A 116 5.30 6.54 5.28
N VAL A 117 4.50 6.28 4.26
CA VAL A 117 4.54 7.00 2.98
C VAL A 117 3.12 7.29 2.53
N ASN A 118 2.82 8.54 2.15
CA ASN A 118 1.48 8.92 1.71
C ASN A 118 1.07 8.14 0.46
N CYS A 119 -0.13 7.55 0.48
CA CYS A 119 -0.62 6.76 -0.64
C CYS A 119 -0.91 7.57 -1.92
N ASP A 120 -1.18 8.87 -1.81
CA ASP A 120 -1.51 9.75 -2.94
C ASP A 120 -0.28 10.09 -3.80
N GLU A 121 0.91 10.07 -3.20
CA GLU A 121 2.17 10.38 -3.91
C GLU A 121 2.66 9.21 -4.77
N ILE A 122 2.19 7.98 -4.48
CA ILE A 122 2.67 6.76 -5.12
C ILE A 122 1.81 6.41 -6.34
N ARG A 123 2.46 6.36 -7.50
CA ARG A 123 1.81 6.04 -8.76
C ARG A 123 1.93 4.55 -9.04
N PHE A 124 0.87 4.00 -9.61
CA PHE A 124 0.87 2.65 -10.12
C PHE A 124 0.58 2.67 -11.63
N ARG A 125 1.27 1.80 -12.37
CA ARG A 125 1.10 1.63 -13.82
C ARG A 125 0.20 0.46 -14.14
#